data_AF-A0A813N5H0-F1
#
_entry.id   AF-A0A813N5H0-F1
#
_cell.length_a   1.000
_cell.length_b   1.000
_cell.length_c   1.000
_cell.angle_alpha   90.00
_cell.angle_beta   90.00
_cell.angle_gamma   90.00
#
_symmetry.space_group_name_H-M   'P 1'
#
loop_
_entity.id
_entity.type
_entity.pdbx_description
1 polymer ?
#
loop_
_entity_poly.entity_id
_entity_poly.type
_entity_poly.pdbx_seq_one_letter_code
_entity_poly.pdbx_strand_id
1 'polypeptide(L)'
;MAFVHFYIFLISFSLTYSCDVFVGIRCTCYDSNEIRCTMSKFAPLVFSSTSVSTTRKFHAIDLKIETDEEIELGNNYFLILNQLLPDVAKKSVSMTFRFQNFESFHARAGSFANLFQGITSTTKRLTIELHPVKAKTITFDQNAFDNLHVNELSMYADSLSSPFESIFNNTNITHLNIEGAIVAHEPSLLRDFTGHIQSLKITRMIDSVNSEEFPPFPVQSYTIEAHKMRTLDTLSFANYTQLTGLNIIQPDVSITPKILDGLERVSNLKSISFDAERIADGALKHVKHIQTLILGSYLKILDVESLNSLKDLQQLDVRYVQFSTLQGTTSCSLADFINRRRMLGLTVYLPDDNPDCDCILVFLNNMVDDGSQLVKCQSTNNDRCLFSSCPIVSEYFTRKQKEDLEDQQKLNTPSVITPSSPAIVPFEPPSVDFNDNAIPEYPDEKIDEDERTTTTQSPIEGMLYDDTDFLTKPVDHQPVTVTSLLFDPEETHNEFSTPLMKRIHPDSKQYQSSKYLTVSWIPFAIIASCLCLTLVISIISYIIYHKRRIATFKLVPQTAPII
;
A
#
# COMPACT_ATOMS: atom_id res chain seq x y z
N MET A 1 17.26 20.76 -24.13
CA MET A 1 16.76 19.98 -22.98
C MET A 1 17.82 19.09 -22.34
N ALA A 2 18.63 18.33 -23.08
CA ALA A 2 19.65 17.43 -22.50
C ALA A 2 20.67 18.13 -21.58
N PHE A 3 21.11 19.35 -21.93
CA PHE A 3 22.02 20.13 -21.07
C PHE A 3 21.38 20.59 -19.76
N VAL A 4 20.07 20.87 -19.75
CA VAL A 4 19.32 21.25 -18.54
C VAL A 4 19.11 20.03 -17.64
N HIS A 5 18.84 18.85 -18.22
CA HIS A 5 18.75 17.61 -17.44
C HIS A 5 20.11 17.21 -16.87
N PHE A 6 21.20 17.38 -17.63
CA PHE A 6 22.56 17.12 -17.14
C PHE A 6 22.97 18.13 -16.05
N TYR A 7 22.59 19.40 -16.19
CA TYR A 7 22.87 20.44 -15.19
C TYR A 7 22.03 20.24 -13.92
N ILE A 8 20.75 19.89 -14.03
CA ILE A 8 19.90 19.50 -12.88
C ILE A 8 20.47 18.25 -12.22
N PHE A 9 20.88 17.23 -12.99
CA PHE A 9 21.49 16.02 -12.46
C PHE A 9 22.82 16.30 -11.71
N LEU A 10 23.65 17.21 -12.24
CA LEU A 10 24.88 17.65 -11.57
C LEU A 10 24.59 18.49 -10.31
N ILE A 11 23.57 19.37 -10.33
CA ILE A 11 23.14 20.12 -9.13
C ILE A 11 22.61 19.17 -8.06
N SER A 12 21.86 18.13 -8.43
CA SER A 12 21.40 17.10 -7.48
C SER A 12 22.55 16.33 -6.83
N PHE A 13 23.67 16.16 -7.54
CA PHE A 13 24.91 15.58 -6.98
C PHE A 13 25.68 16.56 -6.07
N SER A 14 25.34 17.85 -6.06
CA SER A 14 26.15 18.91 -5.43
C SER A 14 25.95 19.07 -3.92
N LEU A 15 25.02 18.33 -3.29
CA LEU A 15 24.65 18.56 -1.88
C LEU A 15 24.77 17.31 -0.99
N THR A 16 25.67 16.40 -1.34
CA THR A 16 26.04 15.27 -0.46
C THR A 16 27.45 15.48 0.07
N TYR A 17 27.61 15.46 1.39
CA TYR A 17 28.92 15.44 2.04
C TYR A 17 29.04 14.19 2.91
N SER A 18 30.22 13.59 2.88
CA SER A 18 30.58 12.55 3.84
C SER A 18 30.51 13.15 5.23
N CYS A 19 29.80 12.49 6.14
CA CYS A 19 29.74 12.89 7.54
C CYS A 19 30.19 11.70 8.38
N ASP A 20 31.33 11.82 9.05
CA ASP A 20 31.85 10.75 9.90
C ASP A 20 31.09 10.74 11.24
N VAL A 21 29.84 10.28 11.23
CA VAL A 21 28.98 10.26 12.44
C VAL A 21 29.34 9.11 13.36
N PHE A 22 29.59 7.92 12.81
CA PHE A 22 29.94 6.73 13.55
C PHE A 22 31.33 6.22 13.18
N VAL A 23 32.03 5.63 14.15
CA VAL A 23 33.36 5.04 13.93
C VAL A 23 33.24 3.80 13.05
N GLY A 24 33.99 3.77 11.95
CA GLY A 24 34.05 2.61 11.06
C GLY A 24 32.84 2.44 10.13
N ILE A 25 31.91 3.40 10.11
CA ILE A 25 30.71 3.36 9.26
C ILE A 25 30.76 4.54 8.29
N ARG A 26 30.51 4.28 7.01
CA ARG A 26 30.46 5.34 6.00
C ARG A 26 29.08 5.97 6.01
N CYS A 27 28.98 7.24 6.38
CA CYS A 27 27.71 7.96 6.33
C CYS A 27 27.74 9.13 5.35
N THR A 28 26.63 9.33 4.65
CA THR A 28 26.36 10.47 3.79
C THR A 28 25.21 11.27 4.38
N CYS A 29 25.44 12.56 4.59
CA CYS A 29 24.43 13.47 5.11
C CYS A 29 23.86 14.31 3.96
N TYR A 30 22.54 14.47 3.95
CA TYR A 30 21.80 15.23 2.96
C TYR A 30 21.25 16.51 3.58
N ASP A 31 21.11 17.57 2.77
CA ASP A 31 20.49 18.82 3.22
C ASP A 31 19.00 18.68 3.59
N SER A 32 18.34 17.61 3.15
CA SER A 32 16.99 17.21 3.56
C SER A 32 16.88 16.77 5.04
N ASN A 33 17.97 16.84 5.81
CA ASN A 33 18.08 16.27 7.17
C ASN A 33 17.86 14.75 7.18
N GLU A 34 18.40 14.09 6.17
CA GLU A 34 18.50 12.64 6.07
C GLU A 34 19.96 12.22 6.23
N ILE A 35 20.18 11.09 6.90
CA ILE A 35 21.48 10.45 6.97
C ILE A 35 21.37 9.02 6.47
N ARG A 36 22.30 8.63 5.59
CA ARG A 36 22.44 7.25 5.12
C ARG A 36 23.78 6.71 5.53
N CYS A 37 23.79 5.63 6.27
CA CYS A 37 24.98 4.97 6.77
C CYS A 37 25.08 3.57 6.19
N THR A 38 26.28 3.17 5.77
CA THR A 38 26.55 1.80 5.28
C THR A 38 27.73 1.21 6.05
N MET A 39 27.50 0.00 6.56
CA MET A 39 28.45 -0.78 7.34
C MET A 39 28.70 -2.11 6.61
N SER A 40 29.96 -2.40 6.29
CA SER A 40 30.36 -3.62 5.57
C SER A 40 30.72 -4.80 6.49
N LYS A 41 30.68 -4.58 7.80
CA LYS A 41 30.94 -5.59 8.82
C LYS A 41 30.15 -5.22 10.07
N PHE A 42 29.37 -6.15 10.62
CA PHE A 42 28.57 -5.87 11.80
C PHE A 42 29.45 -5.45 12.99
N ALA A 43 29.20 -4.26 13.54
CA ALA A 43 29.94 -3.68 14.66
C ALA A 43 29.01 -2.81 15.53
N PRO A 44 29.35 -2.58 16.83
CA PRO A 44 28.59 -1.66 17.67
C PRO A 44 28.58 -0.23 17.15
N LEU A 45 27.44 0.46 17.28
CA LEU A 45 27.32 1.88 16.92
C LEU A 45 28.02 2.75 17.98
N VAL A 46 29.11 3.41 17.58
CA VAL A 46 29.89 4.33 18.45
C VAL A 46 30.06 5.65 17.72
N PHE A 47 29.72 6.78 18.38
CA PHE A 47 29.91 8.10 17.79
C PHE A 47 31.39 8.39 17.55
N SER A 48 31.69 9.01 16.41
CA SER A 48 33.02 9.53 16.13
C SER A 48 33.29 10.78 16.97
N SER A 49 34.40 10.79 17.70
CA SER A 49 34.85 11.94 18.51
C SER A 49 35.21 13.16 17.66
N THR A 50 35.48 12.97 16.36
CA THR A 50 35.78 14.05 15.42
C THR A 50 34.52 14.65 14.78
N SER A 51 33.33 14.08 15.06
CA SER A 51 32.10 14.53 14.42
C SER A 51 31.63 15.85 15.05
N VAL A 52 31.77 16.94 14.27
CA VAL A 52 31.08 18.22 14.55
C VAL A 52 29.55 18.05 14.45
N SER A 53 29.07 16.89 13.97
CA SER A 53 27.69 16.59 13.62
C SER A 53 26.79 16.15 14.78
N THR A 54 27.26 16.02 16.03
CA THR A 54 26.37 15.69 17.16
C THR A 54 25.31 16.77 17.41
N THR A 55 25.54 17.99 16.93
CA THR A 55 24.55 19.07 16.97
C THR A 55 23.47 18.95 15.90
N ARG A 56 23.74 18.22 14.81
CA ARG A 56 22.78 18.11 13.71
C ARG A 56 21.76 17.03 14.00
N LYS A 57 20.48 17.37 13.82
CA LYS A 57 19.35 16.46 13.94
C LYS A 57 18.83 16.05 12.57
N PHE A 58 18.40 14.81 12.46
CA PHE A 58 17.91 14.19 11.23
C PHE A 58 16.46 13.75 11.40
N HIS A 59 15.65 13.95 10.37
CA HIS A 59 14.28 13.43 10.32
C HIS A 59 14.23 11.99 9.77
N ALA A 60 15.26 11.56 9.05
CA ALA A 60 15.35 10.23 8.48
C ALA A 60 16.75 9.64 8.69
N ILE A 61 16.80 8.41 9.20
CA ILE A 61 18.04 7.64 9.38
C ILE A 61 17.89 6.33 8.61
N ASP A 62 18.76 6.09 7.63
CA ASP A 62 18.83 4.83 6.89
C ASP A 62 20.17 4.16 7.20
N LEU A 63 20.14 3.01 7.86
CA LEU A 63 21.33 2.23 8.20
C LEU A 63 21.29 0.90 7.45
N LYS A 64 22.22 0.76 6.51
CA LYS A 64 22.47 -0.46 5.75
C LYS A 64 23.65 -1.23 6.35
N ILE A 65 23.42 -2.50 6.68
CA ILE A 65 24.40 -3.44 7.20
C ILE A 65 24.52 -4.56 6.17
N GLU A 66 25.68 -4.64 5.53
CA GLU A 66 26.00 -5.65 4.51
C GLU A 66 27.17 -6.47 5.02
N THR A 67 26.91 -7.70 5.46
CA THR A 67 27.92 -8.57 6.07
C THR A 67 27.57 -10.01 5.77
N ASP A 68 28.58 -10.87 5.62
CA ASP A 68 28.45 -12.33 5.50
C ASP A 68 28.51 -13.06 6.85
N GLU A 69 28.63 -12.32 7.96
CA GLU A 69 28.69 -12.84 9.32
C GLU A 69 27.28 -13.03 9.91
N GLU A 70 27.21 -13.68 11.07
CA GLU A 70 26.00 -13.72 11.90
C GLU A 70 25.72 -12.35 12.53
N ILE A 71 24.46 -11.94 12.53
CA ILE A 71 24.02 -10.68 13.12
C ILE A 71 23.28 -10.96 14.42
N GLU A 72 23.85 -10.49 15.53
CA GLU A 72 23.24 -10.57 16.84
C GLU A 72 22.98 -9.15 17.38
N LEU A 73 21.72 -8.75 17.42
CA LEU A 73 21.31 -7.47 17.98
C LEU A 73 21.08 -7.61 19.47
N GLY A 74 22.01 -7.10 20.27
CA GLY A 74 21.81 -6.96 21.71
C GLY A 74 20.75 -5.92 22.07
N ASN A 75 20.34 -5.93 23.34
CA ASN A 75 19.48 -4.90 23.91
C ASN A 75 20.15 -3.53 23.73
N ASN A 76 19.36 -2.52 23.38
CA ASN A 76 19.81 -1.13 23.28
C ASN A 76 20.84 -0.87 22.15
N TYR A 77 21.06 -1.80 21.21
CA TYR A 77 22.00 -1.60 20.10
C TYR A 77 21.76 -0.27 19.35
N PHE A 78 20.50 0.11 19.15
CA PHE A 78 20.11 1.34 18.47
C PHE A 78 19.88 2.56 19.38
N LEU A 79 20.11 2.46 20.69
CA LEU A 79 19.81 3.55 21.64
C LEU A 79 20.48 4.88 21.25
N ILE A 80 21.69 4.79 20.72
CA ILE A 80 22.49 5.95 20.30
C ILE A 80 21.85 6.75 19.16
N LEU A 81 20.99 6.12 18.34
CA LEU A 81 20.33 6.77 17.20
C LEU A 81 19.32 7.83 17.63
N ASN A 82 18.73 7.72 18.83
CA ASN A 82 17.79 8.72 19.33
C ASN A 82 18.45 10.10 19.46
N GLN A 83 19.75 10.16 19.75
CA GLN A 83 20.48 11.42 19.88
C GLN A 83 20.60 12.16 18.54
N LEU A 84 20.47 11.44 17.42
CA LEU A 84 20.47 12.00 16.07
C LEU A 84 19.09 12.50 15.64
N LEU A 85 18.02 12.16 16.35
CA LEU A 85 16.68 12.65 16.04
C LEU A 85 16.37 13.97 16.77
N PRO A 86 15.50 14.82 16.20
CA PRO A 86 14.99 16.00 16.89
C PRO A 86 14.01 15.59 18.00
N ASP A 87 14.20 16.13 19.20
CA ASP A 87 13.38 15.81 20.39
C ASP A 87 11.90 16.19 20.20
N VAL A 88 11.67 17.31 19.50
CA VAL A 88 10.34 17.78 19.07
C VAL A 88 10.34 17.93 17.57
N ALA A 89 9.52 17.14 16.88
CA ALA A 89 9.46 17.14 15.43
C ALA A 89 8.03 17.44 14.96
N LYS A 90 7.84 18.58 14.29
CA LYS A 90 6.59 18.87 13.55
C LYS A 90 6.42 17.96 12.33
N LYS A 91 7.54 17.43 11.81
CA LYS A 91 7.60 16.49 10.70
C LYS A 91 7.70 15.06 11.22
N SER A 92 7.34 14.11 10.36
CA SER A 92 7.57 12.69 10.62
C SER A 92 9.05 12.42 10.85
N VAL A 93 9.32 11.49 11.76
CA VAL A 93 10.65 10.90 11.95
C VAL A 93 10.63 9.45 11.49
N SER A 94 11.69 9.03 10.81
CA SER A 94 11.78 7.68 10.25
C SER A 94 13.15 7.06 10.48
N MET A 95 13.15 5.75 10.74
CA MET A 95 14.35 4.93 10.74
C MET A 95 14.15 3.73 9.83
N THR A 96 15.14 3.45 8.99
CA THR A 96 15.18 2.29 8.10
C THR A 96 16.44 1.48 8.42
N PHE A 97 16.26 0.20 8.70
CA PHE A 97 17.35 -0.75 8.91
C PHE A 97 17.34 -1.79 7.80
N ARG A 98 18.44 -1.89 7.05
CA ARG A 98 18.60 -2.87 5.98
C ARG A 98 19.71 -3.83 6.32
N PHE A 99 19.38 -5.09 6.54
CA PHE A 99 20.35 -6.15 6.76
C PHE A 99 20.44 -6.99 5.50
N GLN A 100 21.62 -7.01 4.89
CA GLN A 100 21.87 -7.67 3.63
C GLN A 100 23.03 -8.65 3.80
N ASN A 101 22.92 -9.74 3.07
CA ASN A 101 23.96 -10.75 2.89
C ASN A 101 24.38 -11.56 4.13
N PHE A 102 23.64 -11.51 5.24
CA PHE A 102 24.00 -12.17 6.49
C PHE A 102 23.79 -13.70 6.47
N GLU A 103 24.50 -14.43 7.36
CA GLU A 103 24.31 -15.88 7.55
C GLU A 103 23.09 -16.20 8.44
N SER A 104 22.99 -15.54 9.59
CA SER A 104 21.85 -15.63 10.51
C SER A 104 21.52 -14.26 11.10
N PHE A 105 20.27 -14.06 11.50
CA PHE A 105 19.83 -12.85 12.18
C PHE A 105 19.12 -13.20 13.48
N HIS A 106 19.60 -12.65 14.58
CA HIS A 106 19.02 -12.82 15.90
C HIS A 106 18.83 -11.46 16.57
N ALA A 107 17.59 -11.06 16.77
CA ALA A 107 17.25 -9.93 17.62
C ALA A 107 16.87 -10.41 19.01
N ARG A 108 17.63 -10.01 20.02
CA ARG A 108 17.35 -10.32 21.42
C ARG A 108 16.17 -9.51 21.96
N ALA A 109 15.68 -9.87 23.15
CA ALA A 109 14.61 -9.15 23.83
C ALA A 109 14.97 -7.66 23.98
N GLY A 110 14.09 -6.77 23.52
CA GLY A 110 14.30 -5.31 23.59
C GLY A 110 15.40 -4.76 22.67
N SER A 111 15.83 -5.46 21.62
CA SER A 111 16.74 -4.89 20.61
C SER A 111 16.24 -3.56 20.04
N PHE A 112 14.91 -3.41 19.89
CA PHE A 112 14.27 -2.23 19.31
C PHE A 112 13.52 -1.36 20.33
N ALA A 113 13.48 -1.75 21.61
CA ALA A 113 12.64 -1.12 22.65
C ALA A 113 12.86 0.38 22.83
N ASN A 114 14.12 0.84 22.72
CA ASN A 114 14.44 2.24 22.98
C ASN A 114 14.30 3.15 21.76
N LEU A 115 13.86 2.66 20.60
CA LEU A 115 13.74 3.51 19.43
C LEU A 115 12.69 4.60 19.65
N PHE A 116 13.02 5.83 19.24
CA PHE A 116 12.18 7.01 19.41
C PHE A 116 11.86 7.38 20.87
N GLN A 117 12.63 6.88 21.83
CA GLN A 117 12.50 7.26 23.24
C GLN A 117 12.79 8.76 23.41
N GLY A 118 11.91 9.46 24.13
CA GLY A 118 12.01 10.91 24.32
C GLY A 118 11.60 11.75 23.12
N ILE A 119 11.27 11.13 21.97
CA ILE A 119 10.88 11.85 20.77
C ILE A 119 9.38 12.12 20.77
N THR A 120 9.01 13.40 20.76
CA THR A 120 7.64 13.89 20.60
C THR A 120 7.42 14.29 19.14
N SER A 121 7.07 13.30 18.32
CA SER A 121 6.68 13.50 16.92
C SER A 121 5.26 12.99 16.71
N THR A 122 4.53 13.65 15.80
CA THR A 122 3.19 13.21 15.37
C THR A 122 3.24 11.90 14.59
N THR A 123 4.38 11.57 13.97
CA THR A 123 4.50 10.37 13.14
C THR A 123 5.89 9.75 13.25
N LYS A 124 5.96 8.54 13.79
CA LYS A 124 7.16 7.71 13.92
C LYS A 124 7.04 6.50 13.01
N ARG A 125 8.01 6.32 12.11
CA ARG A 125 8.05 5.19 11.17
C ARG A 125 9.31 4.37 11.36
N LEU A 126 9.16 3.06 11.44
CA LEU A 126 10.26 2.11 11.50
C LEU A 126 10.13 1.13 10.33
N THR A 127 11.21 0.96 9.58
CA THR A 127 11.31 -0.02 8.50
C THR A 127 12.46 -0.97 8.78
N ILE A 128 12.23 -2.27 8.68
CA ILE A 128 13.24 -3.33 8.83
C ILE A 128 13.20 -4.21 7.58
N GLU A 129 14.30 -4.23 6.84
CA GLU A 129 14.49 -5.06 5.65
C GLU A 129 15.54 -6.14 5.92
N LEU A 130 15.18 -7.41 5.76
CA LEU A 130 16.02 -8.58 6.00
C LEU A 130 16.20 -9.37 4.71
N HIS A 131 17.41 -9.36 4.15
CA HIS A 131 17.76 -10.03 2.89
C HIS A 131 18.95 -11.00 3.09
N PRO A 132 18.71 -12.25 3.53
CA PRO A 132 19.77 -13.24 3.68
C PRO A 132 20.33 -13.71 2.32
N VAL A 133 21.64 -14.05 2.21
CA VAL A 133 22.18 -14.66 0.96
C VAL A 133 21.71 -16.10 0.80
N LYS A 134 21.70 -16.84 1.90
CA LYS A 134 21.35 -18.26 1.97
C LYS A 134 20.52 -18.44 3.22
N ALA A 135 19.27 -18.85 3.05
CA ALA A 135 18.34 -19.05 4.16
C ALA A 135 18.97 -19.95 5.23
N LYS A 136 19.13 -19.44 6.46
CA LYS A 136 19.30 -20.30 7.62
C LYS A 136 18.35 -19.94 8.76
N THR A 137 18.37 -18.75 9.32
CA THR A 137 17.42 -18.41 10.40
C THR A 137 17.27 -16.90 10.61
N ILE A 138 16.03 -16.43 10.70
CA ILE A 138 15.67 -15.10 11.22
C ILE A 138 14.88 -15.33 12.51
N THR A 139 15.48 -14.95 13.64
CA THR A 139 14.91 -15.19 14.97
C THR A 139 14.76 -13.88 15.74
N PHE A 140 13.62 -13.71 16.37
CA PHE A 140 13.32 -12.60 17.26
C PHE A 140 12.94 -13.20 18.61
N ASP A 141 13.74 -12.92 19.64
CA ASP A 141 13.39 -13.31 21.00
C ASP A 141 12.06 -12.68 21.42
N GLN A 142 11.48 -13.24 22.48
CA GLN A 142 10.30 -12.68 23.12
C GLN A 142 10.52 -11.21 23.48
N ASN A 143 9.56 -10.38 23.11
CA ASN A 143 9.56 -8.93 23.30
C ASN A 143 10.74 -8.22 22.61
N ALA A 144 11.17 -8.65 21.43
CA ALA A 144 12.20 -7.93 20.65
C ALA A 144 11.85 -6.44 20.43
N PHE A 145 10.56 -6.12 20.38
CA PHE A 145 10.00 -4.77 20.26
C PHE A 145 9.37 -4.23 21.55
N ASP A 146 9.76 -4.72 22.72
CA ASP A 146 9.17 -4.34 24.02
C ASP A 146 8.99 -2.81 24.18
N ASN A 147 7.80 -2.35 24.55
CA ASN A 147 7.47 -0.93 24.74
C ASN A 147 7.69 -0.04 23.50
N LEU A 148 7.76 -0.60 22.29
CA LEU A 148 7.88 0.20 21.07
C LEU A 148 6.55 0.94 20.78
N HIS A 149 6.63 2.26 20.65
CA HIS A 149 5.51 3.13 20.27
C HIS A 149 5.76 3.79 18.92
N VAL A 150 5.11 3.29 17.86
CA VAL A 150 5.26 3.81 16.49
C VAL A 150 3.93 3.88 15.74
N ASN A 151 3.83 4.81 14.79
CA ASN A 151 2.66 4.89 13.92
C ASN A 151 2.74 3.84 12.81
N GLU A 152 3.95 3.51 12.36
CA GLU A 152 4.14 2.56 11.27
C GLU A 152 5.36 1.70 11.53
N LEU A 153 5.19 0.39 11.49
CA LEU A 153 6.26 -0.60 11.45
C LEU A 153 6.11 -1.43 10.17
N SER A 154 7.09 -1.36 9.28
CA SER A 154 7.17 -2.21 8.08
C SER A 154 8.32 -3.19 8.22
N MET A 155 8.04 -4.48 8.03
CA MET A 155 9.01 -5.57 8.08
C MET A 155 9.01 -6.34 6.76
N TYR A 156 10.17 -6.46 6.14
CA TYR A 156 10.38 -7.23 4.91
C TYR A 156 11.31 -8.39 5.23
N ALA A 157 10.78 -9.61 5.19
CA ALA A 157 11.54 -10.83 5.54
C ALA A 157 10.93 -12.04 4.84
N ASP A 158 11.72 -13.09 4.60
CA ASP A 158 11.21 -14.33 3.98
C ASP A 158 10.45 -15.22 4.99
N SER A 159 10.85 -15.20 6.27
CA SER A 159 10.19 -15.94 7.34
C SER A 159 10.54 -15.35 8.71
N LEU A 160 9.62 -15.49 9.67
CA LEU A 160 9.85 -15.21 11.08
C LEU A 160 9.72 -16.54 11.85
N SER A 161 10.80 -16.99 12.48
CA SER A 161 10.77 -18.26 13.22
C SER A 161 9.95 -18.19 14.51
N SER A 162 9.79 -16.99 15.05
CA SER A 162 9.21 -16.76 16.37
C SER A 162 7.72 -16.37 16.26
N PRO A 163 6.87 -16.78 17.21
CA PRO A 163 5.44 -16.47 17.17
C PRO A 163 5.16 -14.96 17.20
N PHE A 164 4.14 -14.52 16.48
CA PHE A 164 3.67 -13.14 16.45
C PHE A 164 3.47 -12.55 17.85
N GLU A 165 2.79 -13.30 18.72
CA GLU A 165 2.48 -12.89 20.09
C GLU A 165 3.74 -12.66 20.91
N SER A 166 4.80 -13.42 20.63
CA SER A 166 6.09 -13.32 21.30
C SER A 166 6.86 -12.08 20.82
N ILE A 167 6.89 -11.83 19.50
CA ILE A 167 7.65 -10.73 18.90
C ILE A 167 7.07 -9.37 19.30
N PHE A 168 5.74 -9.22 19.21
CA PHE A 168 5.05 -7.93 19.31
C PHE A 168 4.33 -7.71 20.65
N ASN A 169 4.63 -8.48 21.68
CA ASN A 169 4.06 -8.23 23.00
C ASN A 169 4.48 -6.86 23.56
N ASN A 170 3.65 -6.26 24.41
CA ASN A 170 3.89 -4.92 24.99
C ASN A 170 4.19 -3.81 23.96
N THR A 171 3.76 -3.94 22.70
CA THR A 171 3.93 -2.90 21.67
C THR A 171 2.72 -1.99 21.57
N ASN A 172 2.90 -0.80 20.99
CA ASN A 172 1.79 0.05 20.56
C ASN A 172 2.08 0.55 19.14
N ILE A 173 1.46 -0.12 18.16
CA ILE A 173 1.71 0.07 16.74
C ILE A 173 0.37 0.42 16.06
N THR A 174 0.30 1.60 15.42
CA THR A 174 -0.91 1.96 14.66
C THR A 174 -1.02 1.10 13.39
N HIS A 175 0.05 0.98 12.61
CA HIS A 175 0.06 0.19 11.37
C HIS A 175 1.28 -0.74 11.33
N LEU A 176 1.03 -2.04 11.30
CA LEU A 176 2.04 -3.07 11.12
C LEU A 176 1.90 -3.67 9.72
N ASN A 177 2.96 -3.59 8.92
CA ASN A 177 3.05 -4.21 7.60
C ASN A 177 4.14 -5.28 7.61
N ILE A 178 3.79 -6.51 7.26
CA ILE A 178 4.74 -7.62 7.14
C ILE A 178 4.68 -8.14 5.71
N GLU A 179 5.80 -8.09 5.00
CA GLU A 179 5.91 -8.50 3.62
C GLU A 179 6.87 -9.67 3.45
N GLY A 180 6.44 -10.66 2.67
CA GLY A 180 7.20 -11.87 2.34
C GLY A 180 7.12 -12.99 3.40
N ALA A 181 6.95 -12.63 4.68
CA ALA A 181 7.25 -13.56 5.76
C ALA A 181 6.12 -14.53 6.10
N ILE A 182 6.46 -15.80 6.31
CA ILE A 182 5.61 -16.70 7.12
C ILE A 182 5.71 -16.24 8.58
N VAL A 183 4.57 -15.99 9.21
CA VAL A 183 4.49 -15.56 10.60
C VAL A 183 3.80 -16.65 11.40
N ALA A 184 4.51 -17.25 12.36
CA ALA A 184 3.95 -18.24 13.26
C ALA A 184 2.92 -17.60 14.21
N HIS A 185 1.87 -18.34 14.54
CA HIS A 185 0.87 -17.96 15.53
C HIS A 185 0.85 -19.00 16.64
N GLU A 186 0.88 -18.55 17.90
CA GLU A 186 0.84 -19.43 19.05
C GLU A 186 -0.38 -19.13 19.94
N PRO A 187 -1.48 -19.90 19.82
CA PRO A 187 -2.73 -19.66 20.56
C PRO A 187 -2.58 -19.64 22.08
N SER A 188 -1.59 -20.36 22.64
CA SER A 188 -1.29 -20.37 24.08
C SER A 188 -0.88 -18.99 24.60
N LEU A 189 -0.20 -18.19 23.78
CA LEU A 189 0.30 -16.86 24.16
C LEU A 189 -0.77 -15.77 24.04
N LEU A 190 -1.89 -16.05 23.37
CA LEU A 190 -2.95 -15.09 23.13
C LEU A 190 -3.53 -14.51 24.42
N ARG A 191 -3.59 -15.31 25.49
CA ARG A 191 -4.14 -14.89 26.80
C ARG A 191 -3.30 -13.83 27.49
N ASP A 192 -1.99 -13.85 27.23
CA ASP A 192 -1.00 -12.98 27.86
C ASP A 192 -0.52 -11.88 26.91
N PHE A 193 -1.12 -11.79 25.71
CA PHE A 193 -0.77 -10.78 24.72
C PHE A 193 -1.33 -9.41 25.13
N THR A 194 -0.43 -8.46 25.35
CA THR A 194 -0.72 -7.08 25.75
C THR A 194 -0.44 -6.06 24.64
N GLY A 195 0.07 -6.52 23.48
CA GLY A 195 0.37 -5.66 22.35
C GLY A 195 -0.88 -4.97 21.80
N HIS A 196 -0.76 -3.68 21.47
CA HIS A 196 -1.82 -2.89 20.88
C HIS A 196 -1.49 -2.58 19.42
N ILE A 197 -2.04 -3.38 18.51
CA ILE A 197 -1.86 -3.22 17.06
C ILE A 197 -3.21 -2.87 16.42
N GLN A 198 -3.34 -1.65 15.90
CA GLN A 198 -4.61 -1.19 15.34
C GLN A 198 -4.88 -1.82 13.97
N SER A 199 -3.87 -1.85 13.09
CA SER A 199 -4.00 -2.46 11.77
C SER A 199 -2.79 -3.30 11.43
N LEU A 200 -3.03 -4.53 11.01
CA LEU A 200 -2.05 -5.45 10.45
C LEU A 200 -2.34 -5.66 8.97
N LYS A 201 -1.31 -5.52 8.15
CA LYS A 201 -1.31 -5.94 6.75
C LYS A 201 -0.23 -7.00 6.56
N ILE A 202 -0.59 -8.13 5.97
CA ILE A 202 0.38 -9.17 5.59
C ILE A 202 0.33 -9.34 4.08
N THR A 203 1.46 -9.12 3.42
CA THR A 203 1.64 -9.27 1.97
C THR A 203 2.51 -10.47 1.66
N ARG A 204 2.00 -11.45 0.92
CA ARG A 204 2.77 -12.66 0.57
C ARG A 204 2.45 -13.16 -0.82
N MET A 205 3.45 -13.73 -1.49
CA MET A 205 3.23 -14.61 -2.63
C MET A 205 2.89 -16.01 -2.10
N ILE A 206 1.72 -16.52 -2.45
CA ILE A 206 1.21 -17.76 -1.85
C ILE A 206 0.26 -18.48 -2.81
N ASP A 207 0.27 -19.82 -2.80
CA ASP A 207 -0.62 -20.63 -3.64
C ASP A 207 -2.04 -20.77 -3.07
N SER A 208 -2.18 -20.77 -1.74
CA SER A 208 -3.44 -20.95 -1.03
C SER A 208 -3.63 -19.88 0.05
N VAL A 209 -4.81 -19.27 0.07
CA VAL A 209 -5.20 -18.31 1.11
C VAL A 209 -6.18 -19.01 2.04
N ASN A 210 -5.74 -19.33 3.26
CA ASN A 210 -6.49 -20.03 4.29
C ASN A 210 -5.98 -19.64 5.70
N SER A 211 -6.62 -20.14 6.75
CA SER A 211 -6.26 -19.83 8.15
C SER A 211 -4.93 -20.42 8.61
N GLU A 212 -4.40 -21.45 7.95
CA GLU A 212 -3.06 -21.99 8.27
C GLU A 212 -1.96 -21.03 7.79
N GLU A 213 -2.13 -20.45 6.60
CA GLU A 213 -1.18 -19.47 6.03
C GLU A 213 -1.35 -18.06 6.60
N PHE A 214 -2.56 -17.70 7.02
CA PHE A 214 -2.92 -16.40 7.58
C PHE A 214 -3.73 -16.58 8.87
N PRO A 215 -3.09 -16.94 9.99
CA PRO A 215 -3.78 -17.22 11.25
C PRO A 215 -4.45 -15.97 11.87
N PRO A 216 -5.38 -16.14 12.83
CA PRO A 216 -6.14 -15.03 13.39
C PRO A 216 -5.32 -14.27 14.44
N PHE A 217 -4.51 -13.31 13.99
CA PHE A 217 -3.69 -12.50 14.90
C PHE A 217 -4.52 -11.58 15.82
N PRO A 218 -4.06 -11.30 17.06
CA PRO A 218 -4.72 -10.42 18.03
C PRO A 218 -4.59 -8.93 17.66
N VAL A 219 -5.27 -8.50 16.61
CA VAL A 219 -5.23 -7.13 16.09
C VAL A 219 -6.65 -6.59 15.92
N GLN A 220 -6.82 -5.26 15.88
CA GLN A 220 -8.16 -4.68 15.69
C GLN A 220 -8.65 -4.82 14.25
N SER A 221 -7.75 -4.66 13.28
CA SER A 221 -8.03 -4.74 11.85
C SER A 221 -6.93 -5.54 11.16
N TYR A 222 -7.33 -6.47 10.30
CA TYR A 222 -6.41 -7.36 9.58
C TYR A 222 -6.72 -7.33 8.08
N THR A 223 -5.69 -7.09 7.28
CA THR A 223 -5.75 -7.12 5.82
C THR A 223 -4.77 -8.16 5.28
N ILE A 224 -5.29 -9.06 4.44
CA ILE A 224 -4.48 -10.05 3.73
C ILE A 224 -4.24 -9.54 2.31
N GLU A 225 -2.99 -9.51 1.87
CA GLU A 225 -2.61 -9.27 0.47
C GLU A 225 -1.90 -10.48 -0.10
N ALA A 226 -2.60 -11.22 -0.95
CA ALA A 226 -2.14 -12.47 -1.54
C ALA A 226 -1.80 -12.27 -3.01
N HIS A 227 -0.54 -12.53 -3.35
CA HIS A 227 -0.04 -12.51 -4.73
C HIS A 227 0.00 -13.93 -5.29
N LYS A 228 -0.40 -14.11 -6.55
CA LYS A 228 -0.33 -15.38 -7.29
C LYS A 228 -1.14 -16.54 -6.70
N MET A 229 -2.18 -16.24 -5.92
CA MET A 229 -3.03 -17.30 -5.35
C MET A 229 -3.71 -18.17 -6.41
N ARG A 230 -3.90 -19.44 -6.08
CA ARG A 230 -4.66 -20.43 -6.86
C ARG A 230 -5.94 -20.88 -6.15
N THR A 231 -5.92 -20.89 -4.82
CA THR A 231 -7.03 -21.34 -4.01
C THR A 231 -7.29 -20.37 -2.86
N LEU A 232 -8.56 -20.24 -2.49
CA LEU A 232 -9.02 -19.46 -1.36
C LEU A 232 -9.99 -20.36 -0.58
N ASP A 233 -9.63 -20.71 0.65
CA ASP A 233 -10.52 -21.41 1.58
C ASP A 233 -11.14 -20.38 2.53
N THR A 234 -12.23 -19.79 2.09
CA THR A 234 -12.95 -18.74 2.81
C THR A 234 -13.58 -19.24 4.11
N LEU A 235 -13.94 -20.53 4.19
CA LEU A 235 -14.60 -21.11 5.35
C LEU A 235 -13.66 -21.16 6.54
N SER A 236 -12.35 -21.28 6.28
CA SER A 236 -11.31 -21.17 7.30
C SER A 236 -11.29 -19.81 8.01
N PHE A 237 -11.84 -18.76 7.39
CA PHE A 237 -11.93 -17.41 7.96
C PHE A 237 -13.27 -17.10 8.65
N ALA A 238 -14.19 -18.07 8.78
CA ALA A 238 -15.53 -17.81 9.30
C ALA A 238 -15.57 -17.16 10.69
N ASN A 239 -14.53 -17.39 11.50
CA ASN A 239 -14.41 -16.86 12.86
C ASN A 239 -13.50 -15.61 12.95
N TYR A 240 -13.05 -15.06 11.83
CA TYR A 240 -12.12 -13.93 11.83
C TYR A 240 -12.90 -12.64 12.06
N THR A 241 -12.95 -12.19 13.31
CA THR A 241 -13.62 -10.93 13.67
C THR A 241 -12.85 -9.69 13.23
N GLN A 242 -11.53 -9.84 13.07
CA GLN A 242 -10.59 -8.76 12.73
C GLN A 242 -10.34 -8.62 11.22
N LEU A 243 -10.68 -9.62 10.40
CA LEU A 243 -10.43 -9.59 8.96
C LEU A 243 -11.34 -8.57 8.28
N THR A 244 -10.77 -7.44 7.88
CA THR A 244 -11.48 -6.28 7.34
C THR A 244 -11.15 -6.02 5.87
N GLY A 245 -10.02 -6.53 5.39
CA GLY A 245 -9.54 -6.35 4.01
C GLY A 245 -8.99 -7.64 3.39
N LEU A 246 -9.31 -7.87 2.11
CA LEU A 246 -8.73 -8.94 1.30
C LEU A 246 -8.31 -8.42 -0.07
N ASN A 247 -7.01 -8.43 -0.33
CA ASN A 247 -6.41 -8.01 -1.58
C ASN A 247 -5.86 -9.22 -2.32
N ILE A 248 -6.36 -9.48 -3.52
CA ILE A 248 -5.93 -10.60 -4.36
C ILE A 248 -5.27 -10.04 -5.61
N ILE A 249 -3.96 -10.27 -5.73
CA ILE A 249 -3.12 -9.66 -6.74
C ILE A 249 -2.60 -10.73 -7.70
N GLN A 250 -2.90 -10.53 -9.00
CA GLN A 250 -2.51 -11.42 -10.10
C GLN A 250 -2.69 -12.92 -9.80
N PRO A 251 -3.89 -13.37 -9.40
CA PRO A 251 -4.14 -14.78 -9.14
C PRO A 251 -3.83 -15.61 -10.39
N ASP A 252 -3.34 -16.83 -10.19
CA ASP A 252 -3.08 -17.80 -11.26
C ASP A 252 -4.37 -18.40 -11.83
N VAL A 253 -5.53 -18.07 -11.23
CA VAL A 253 -6.86 -18.53 -11.61
C VAL A 253 -7.82 -17.35 -11.77
N SER A 254 -8.86 -17.52 -12.59
CA SER A 254 -9.94 -16.54 -12.68
C SER A 254 -10.75 -16.51 -11.38
N ILE A 255 -11.21 -15.33 -10.98
CA ILE A 255 -12.09 -15.18 -9.81
C ILE A 255 -13.49 -15.64 -10.19
N THR A 256 -13.98 -16.71 -9.54
CA THR A 256 -15.28 -17.34 -9.82
C THR A 256 -16.14 -17.36 -8.55
N PRO A 257 -17.47 -17.58 -8.67
CA PRO A 257 -18.34 -17.73 -7.49
C PRO A 257 -17.80 -18.76 -6.50
N LYS A 258 -17.30 -19.91 -6.99
CA LYS A 258 -16.76 -20.97 -6.15
C LYS A 258 -15.54 -20.55 -5.32
N ILE A 259 -14.69 -19.64 -5.83
CA ILE A 259 -13.51 -19.16 -5.11
C ILE A 259 -13.93 -18.23 -3.96
N LEU A 260 -14.97 -17.42 -4.18
CA LEU A 260 -15.45 -16.45 -3.20
C LEU A 260 -16.59 -17.00 -2.32
N ASP A 261 -17.08 -18.20 -2.62
CA ASP A 261 -18.08 -18.93 -1.82
C ASP A 261 -17.60 -18.98 -0.37
N GLY A 262 -18.47 -18.72 0.59
CA GLY A 262 -18.14 -18.65 2.02
C GLY A 262 -17.67 -17.30 2.54
N LEU A 263 -17.24 -16.35 1.69
CA LEU A 263 -16.93 -14.97 2.16
C LEU A 263 -18.15 -14.26 2.75
N GLU A 264 -19.36 -14.70 2.41
CA GLU A 264 -20.62 -14.25 3.02
C GLU A 264 -20.68 -14.45 4.54
N ARG A 265 -19.87 -15.36 5.09
CA ARG A 265 -19.77 -15.63 6.53
C ARG A 265 -18.76 -14.72 7.23
N VAL A 266 -17.88 -14.04 6.48
CA VAL A 266 -16.85 -13.16 7.02
C VAL A 266 -17.43 -11.74 7.17
N SER A 267 -18.35 -11.58 8.13
CA SER A 267 -19.18 -10.37 8.25
C SER A 267 -18.42 -9.06 8.48
N ASN A 268 -17.16 -9.12 8.91
CA ASN A 268 -16.32 -7.95 9.18
C ASN A 268 -15.50 -7.50 7.97
N LEU A 269 -15.48 -8.29 6.89
CA LEU A 269 -14.78 -7.95 5.67
C LEU A 269 -15.49 -6.75 5.02
N LYS A 270 -14.81 -5.62 4.90
CA LYS A 270 -15.39 -4.37 4.38
C LYS A 270 -14.77 -3.95 3.05
N SER A 271 -13.53 -4.36 2.81
CA SER A 271 -12.77 -3.99 1.64
C SER A 271 -12.28 -5.22 0.90
N ILE A 272 -12.45 -5.24 -0.42
CA ILE A 272 -11.85 -6.23 -1.29
C ILE A 272 -11.16 -5.54 -2.46
N SER A 273 -9.96 -6.01 -2.80
CA SER A 273 -9.23 -5.61 -3.98
C SER A 273 -8.96 -6.81 -4.89
N PHE A 274 -9.24 -6.65 -6.18
CA PHE A 274 -8.91 -7.65 -7.20
C PHE A 274 -8.06 -7.03 -8.29
N ASP A 275 -6.82 -7.48 -8.39
CA ASP A 275 -5.96 -7.22 -9.54
C ASP A 275 -5.83 -8.50 -10.38
N ALA A 276 -6.96 -8.94 -10.94
CA ALA A 276 -7.09 -10.22 -11.65
C ALA A 276 -7.52 -10.01 -13.10
N GLU A 277 -7.06 -10.89 -14.01
CA GLU A 277 -7.40 -10.78 -15.44
C GLU A 277 -8.90 -10.91 -15.70
N ARG A 278 -9.56 -11.83 -14.99
CA ARG A 278 -10.97 -12.14 -15.17
C ARG A 278 -11.69 -12.34 -13.85
N ILE A 279 -12.80 -11.62 -13.70
CA ILE A 279 -13.81 -11.80 -12.66
C ILE A 279 -15.07 -12.33 -13.35
N ALA A 280 -15.40 -13.59 -13.11
CA ALA A 280 -16.48 -14.30 -13.78
C ALA A 280 -17.87 -13.90 -13.27
N ASP A 281 -18.91 -14.26 -14.05
CA ASP A 281 -20.30 -14.05 -13.68
C ASP A 281 -20.61 -14.64 -12.29
N GLY A 282 -21.38 -13.88 -11.52
CA GLY A 282 -21.82 -14.19 -10.19
C GLY A 282 -20.73 -14.18 -9.12
N ALA A 283 -19.46 -13.93 -9.45
CA ALA A 283 -18.38 -14.07 -8.49
C ALA A 283 -18.62 -13.21 -7.24
N LEU A 284 -19.06 -11.97 -7.44
CA LEU A 284 -19.27 -11.02 -6.36
C LEU A 284 -20.59 -11.23 -5.57
N LYS A 285 -21.40 -12.24 -5.93
CA LYS A 285 -22.67 -12.54 -5.23
C LYS A 285 -22.45 -12.99 -3.79
N HIS A 286 -21.26 -13.47 -3.42
CA HIS A 286 -20.93 -13.92 -2.06
C HIS A 286 -20.35 -12.81 -1.18
N VAL A 287 -20.18 -11.59 -1.69
CA VAL A 287 -19.53 -10.48 -0.98
C VAL A 287 -20.43 -9.24 -0.93
N LYS A 288 -21.72 -9.44 -0.69
CA LYS A 288 -22.76 -8.39 -0.78
C LYS A 288 -22.60 -7.23 0.21
N HIS A 289 -21.92 -7.48 1.33
CA HIS A 289 -21.73 -6.54 2.44
C HIS A 289 -20.46 -5.68 2.30
N ILE A 290 -19.72 -5.80 1.19
CA ILE A 290 -18.51 -5.03 0.92
C ILE A 290 -18.84 -3.56 0.68
N GLN A 291 -18.08 -2.69 1.36
CA GLN A 291 -18.21 -1.24 1.28
C GLN A 291 -17.22 -0.64 0.28
N THR A 292 -16.03 -1.22 0.16
CA THR A 292 -14.98 -0.75 -0.74
C THR A 292 -14.56 -1.86 -1.70
N LEU A 293 -14.67 -1.61 -3.00
CA LEU A 293 -14.15 -2.48 -4.05
C LEU A 293 -13.05 -1.76 -4.82
N ILE A 294 -11.88 -2.39 -4.92
CA ILE A 294 -10.75 -1.89 -5.71
C ILE A 294 -10.52 -2.84 -6.88
N LEU A 295 -10.45 -2.30 -8.09
CA LEU A 295 -10.15 -3.05 -9.31
C LEU A 295 -8.78 -2.65 -9.84
N GLY A 296 -7.93 -3.66 -10.05
CA GLY A 296 -6.55 -3.48 -10.44
C GLY A 296 -6.31 -3.41 -11.95
N SER A 297 -5.06 -3.15 -12.30
CA SER A 297 -4.60 -2.92 -13.67
C SER A 297 -4.65 -4.12 -14.61
N TYR A 298 -4.66 -5.34 -14.07
CA TYR A 298 -4.69 -6.56 -14.88
C TYR A 298 -6.08 -6.91 -15.38
N LEU A 299 -7.12 -6.23 -14.89
CA LEU A 299 -8.50 -6.52 -15.25
C LEU A 299 -8.75 -6.35 -16.74
N LYS A 300 -9.25 -7.41 -17.38
CA LYS A 300 -9.71 -7.40 -18.78
C LYS A 300 -11.19 -7.73 -18.91
N ILE A 301 -11.68 -8.64 -18.08
CA ILE A 301 -13.06 -9.13 -18.12
C ILE A 301 -13.65 -9.01 -16.72
N LEU A 302 -14.75 -8.25 -16.64
CA LEU A 302 -15.60 -8.16 -15.46
C LEU A 302 -17.04 -8.30 -15.92
N ASP A 303 -17.74 -9.24 -15.30
CA ASP A 303 -19.18 -9.34 -15.43
C ASP A 303 -19.88 -8.36 -14.48
N VAL A 304 -20.61 -7.41 -15.07
CA VAL A 304 -21.25 -6.32 -14.34
C VAL A 304 -22.55 -6.75 -13.66
N GLU A 305 -23.16 -7.87 -14.06
CA GLU A 305 -24.27 -8.43 -13.28
C GLU A 305 -23.83 -8.78 -11.86
N SER A 306 -22.54 -9.12 -11.68
CA SER A 306 -21.94 -9.34 -10.36
C SER A 306 -21.87 -8.05 -9.54
N LEU A 307 -21.57 -6.90 -10.15
CA LEU A 307 -21.48 -5.62 -9.43
C LEU A 307 -22.83 -5.17 -8.87
N ASN A 308 -23.94 -5.47 -9.57
CA ASN A 308 -25.29 -5.15 -9.10
C ASN A 308 -25.68 -5.87 -7.80
N SER A 309 -24.96 -6.94 -7.43
CA SER A 309 -25.18 -7.63 -6.16
C SER A 309 -24.58 -6.91 -4.94
N LEU A 310 -23.67 -5.96 -5.16
CA LEU A 310 -22.98 -5.19 -4.13
C LEU A 310 -23.81 -3.97 -3.67
N LYS A 311 -24.88 -4.24 -2.92
CA LYS A 311 -25.84 -3.21 -2.49
C LYS A 311 -25.21 -2.20 -1.53
N ASP A 312 -24.31 -2.67 -0.68
CA ASP A 312 -23.66 -1.88 0.37
C ASP A 312 -22.38 -1.18 -0.10
N LEU A 313 -22.05 -1.28 -1.39
CA LEU A 313 -20.87 -0.65 -1.97
C LEU A 313 -20.99 0.87 -1.90
N GLN A 314 -20.06 1.48 -1.18
CA GLN A 314 -19.93 2.93 -0.97
C GLN A 314 -18.77 3.52 -1.76
N GLN A 315 -17.72 2.74 -1.99
CA GLN A 315 -16.52 3.18 -2.68
C GLN A 315 -16.13 2.17 -3.77
N LEU A 316 -15.91 2.68 -4.98
CA LEU A 316 -15.36 1.92 -6.10
C LEU A 316 -14.09 2.61 -6.59
N ASP A 317 -12.95 1.95 -6.47
CA ASP A 317 -11.68 2.45 -6.98
C ASP A 317 -11.30 1.71 -8.27
N VAL A 318 -11.27 2.46 -9.37
CA VAL A 318 -10.87 1.97 -10.70
C VAL A 318 -9.69 2.77 -11.25
N ARG A 319 -8.95 3.50 -10.40
CA ARG A 319 -7.79 4.32 -10.82
C ARG A 319 -6.74 3.54 -11.59
N TYR A 320 -6.58 2.27 -11.25
CA TYR A 320 -5.58 1.40 -11.85
C TYR A 320 -6.07 0.67 -13.10
N VAL A 321 -7.37 0.70 -13.39
CA VAL A 321 -7.97 -0.03 -14.52
C VAL A 321 -7.65 0.66 -15.84
N GLN A 322 -7.10 -0.10 -16.77
CA GLN A 322 -6.87 0.38 -18.14
C GLN A 322 -8.12 0.14 -18.99
N PHE A 323 -8.98 1.15 -19.10
CA PHE A 323 -10.25 1.03 -19.84
C PHE A 323 -10.09 0.59 -21.31
N SER A 324 -8.98 0.94 -21.94
CA SER A 324 -8.64 0.56 -23.32
C SER A 324 -8.33 -0.93 -23.50
N THR A 325 -7.98 -1.64 -22.42
CA THR A 325 -7.67 -3.09 -22.46
C THR A 325 -8.83 -3.96 -22.01
N LEU A 326 -9.87 -3.36 -21.43
CA LEU A 326 -11.11 -4.05 -21.08
C LEU A 326 -11.83 -4.55 -22.34
N GLN A 327 -12.49 -5.69 -22.21
CA GLN A 327 -13.42 -6.15 -23.25
C GLN A 327 -14.52 -5.10 -23.44
N GLY A 328 -14.90 -4.79 -24.69
CA GLY A 328 -15.81 -3.69 -24.99
C GLY A 328 -17.17 -3.76 -24.28
N THR A 329 -17.68 -4.96 -24.01
CA THR A 329 -18.88 -5.16 -23.19
C THR A 329 -18.64 -4.84 -21.71
N THR A 330 -17.46 -5.18 -21.18
CA THR A 330 -17.07 -4.90 -19.79
C THR A 330 -16.89 -3.41 -19.55
N SER A 331 -16.14 -2.70 -20.39
CA SER A 331 -15.90 -1.27 -20.21
C SER A 331 -17.20 -0.47 -20.26
N CYS A 332 -18.08 -0.78 -21.22
CA CYS A 332 -19.37 -0.11 -21.32
C CYS A 332 -20.28 -0.39 -20.12
N SER A 333 -20.36 -1.66 -19.71
CA SER A 333 -21.20 -2.04 -18.58
C SER A 333 -20.71 -1.43 -17.26
N LEU A 334 -19.38 -1.36 -17.07
CA LEU A 334 -18.78 -0.72 -15.90
C LEU A 334 -19.11 0.78 -15.86
N ALA A 335 -19.04 1.46 -17.01
CA ALA A 335 -19.39 2.86 -17.13
C ALA A 335 -20.87 3.12 -16.79
N ASP A 336 -21.77 2.27 -17.29
CA ASP A 336 -23.20 2.33 -16.98
C ASP A 336 -23.50 2.05 -15.50
N PHE A 337 -22.81 1.06 -14.89
CA PHE A 337 -22.90 0.80 -13.45
C PHE A 337 -22.48 2.03 -12.63
N ILE A 338 -21.33 2.62 -12.95
CA ILE A 338 -20.81 3.82 -12.28
C ILE A 338 -21.80 4.97 -12.39
N ASN A 339 -22.31 5.26 -13.60
CA ASN A 339 -23.29 6.32 -13.82
C ASN A 339 -24.54 6.13 -12.95
N ARG A 340 -25.11 4.92 -12.93
CA ARG A 340 -26.33 4.63 -12.16
C ARG A 340 -26.10 4.70 -10.64
N ARG A 341 -25.01 4.11 -10.15
CA ARG A 341 -24.75 4.01 -8.69
C ARG A 341 -24.24 5.30 -8.08
N ARG A 342 -23.57 6.15 -8.86
CA ARG A 342 -23.11 7.43 -8.34
C ARG A 342 -24.26 8.35 -7.95
N MET A 343 -25.35 8.35 -8.72
CA MET A 343 -26.59 9.07 -8.36
C MET A 343 -27.19 8.58 -7.03
N LEU A 344 -26.76 7.42 -6.54
CA LEU A 344 -27.16 6.81 -5.27
C LEU A 344 -26.08 6.94 -4.18
N GLY A 345 -25.09 7.83 -4.35
CA GLY A 345 -24.06 8.12 -3.34
C GLY A 345 -22.80 7.24 -3.42
N LEU A 346 -22.60 6.47 -4.49
CA LEU A 346 -21.34 5.76 -4.72
C LEU A 346 -20.21 6.77 -5.00
N THR A 347 -19.15 6.74 -4.17
CA THR A 347 -17.90 7.45 -4.43
C THR A 347 -17.05 6.62 -5.39
N VAL A 348 -16.62 7.22 -6.50
CA VAL A 348 -15.81 6.55 -7.52
C VAL A 348 -14.48 7.27 -7.69
N TYR A 349 -13.39 6.52 -7.64
CA TYR A 349 -12.06 7.01 -7.94
C TYR A 349 -11.66 6.57 -9.34
N LEU A 350 -11.42 7.54 -10.23
CA LEU A 350 -11.09 7.33 -11.64
C LEU A 350 -9.61 7.65 -11.92
N PRO A 351 -9.00 7.05 -12.96
CA PRO A 351 -7.66 7.42 -13.40
C PRO A 351 -7.52 8.94 -13.64
N ASP A 352 -6.46 9.55 -13.08
CA ASP A 352 -6.18 10.99 -13.23
C ASP A 352 -5.78 11.38 -14.66
N ASP A 353 -5.16 10.44 -15.40
CA ASP A 353 -4.68 10.64 -16.75
C ASP A 353 -5.45 9.80 -17.78
N ASN A 354 -5.75 10.40 -18.93
CA ASN A 354 -6.35 9.74 -20.09
C ASN A 354 -5.54 10.05 -21.36
N PRO A 355 -4.33 9.49 -21.51
CA PRO A 355 -3.45 9.83 -22.62
C PRO A 355 -4.02 9.40 -23.98
N ASP A 356 -4.82 8.34 -24.00
CA ASP A 356 -5.41 7.77 -25.22
C ASP A 356 -6.75 8.43 -25.61
N CYS A 357 -7.24 9.38 -24.78
CA CYS A 357 -8.57 9.96 -24.92
C CYS A 357 -9.67 8.90 -25.08
N ASP A 358 -9.62 7.85 -24.26
CA ASP A 358 -10.63 6.80 -24.23
C ASP A 358 -12.01 7.41 -23.94
N CYS A 359 -12.97 7.18 -24.83
CA CYS A 359 -14.28 7.82 -24.77
C CYS A 359 -15.07 7.47 -23.51
N ILE A 360 -14.88 6.27 -22.95
CA ILE A 360 -15.53 5.87 -21.69
C ILE A 360 -14.91 6.66 -20.55
N LEU A 361 -13.59 6.77 -20.50
CA LEU A 361 -12.93 7.54 -19.44
C LEU A 361 -13.22 9.05 -19.54
N VAL A 362 -13.29 9.61 -20.75
CA VAL A 362 -13.75 11.00 -20.94
C VAL A 362 -15.19 11.16 -20.42
N PHE A 363 -16.10 10.24 -20.77
CA PHE A 363 -17.46 10.24 -20.25
C PHE A 363 -17.50 10.19 -18.72
N LEU A 364 -16.78 9.25 -18.11
CA LEU A 364 -16.71 9.09 -16.65
C LEU A 364 -16.14 10.34 -15.95
N ASN A 365 -15.04 10.89 -16.46
CA ASN A 365 -14.40 12.08 -15.90
C ASN A 365 -15.31 13.31 -16.01
N ASN A 366 -16.05 13.47 -17.11
CA ASN A 366 -17.01 14.57 -17.26
C ASN A 366 -18.19 14.49 -16.33
N MET A 367 -18.51 13.27 -15.88
CA MET A 367 -19.48 13.16 -14.82
C MET A 367 -18.83 13.60 -13.51
N VAL A 368 -17.61 13.12 -13.19
CA VAL A 368 -17.00 13.26 -11.84
C VAL A 368 -16.49 14.67 -11.57
N ASP A 369 -15.91 15.30 -12.58
CA ASP A 369 -15.26 16.60 -12.49
C ASP A 369 -16.06 17.70 -13.21
N ASP A 370 -15.60 18.95 -13.12
CA ASP A 370 -16.18 20.13 -13.78
C ASP A 370 -16.08 20.14 -15.33
N GLY A 371 -15.55 19.06 -15.92
CA GLY A 371 -15.34 18.92 -17.36
C GLY A 371 -13.97 19.41 -17.86
N SER A 372 -13.02 19.75 -16.99
CA SER A 372 -11.66 20.19 -17.37
C SER A 372 -10.92 19.19 -18.29
N GLN A 373 -11.14 17.89 -18.11
CA GLN A 373 -10.53 16.80 -18.89
C GLN A 373 -10.98 16.81 -20.36
N LEU A 374 -12.19 17.31 -20.68
CA LEU A 374 -12.63 17.46 -22.08
C LEU A 374 -11.67 18.33 -22.88
N VAL A 375 -11.17 19.42 -22.29
CA VAL A 375 -10.36 20.42 -22.99
C VAL A 375 -9.08 19.80 -23.55
N LYS A 376 -8.53 18.79 -22.87
CA LYS A 376 -7.35 18.05 -23.33
C LYS A 376 -7.64 17.15 -24.53
N CYS A 377 -8.84 16.58 -24.64
CA CYS A 377 -9.24 15.66 -25.71
C CYS A 377 -10.09 16.29 -26.83
N GLN A 378 -10.50 17.55 -26.67
CA GLN A 378 -11.50 18.25 -27.50
C GLN A 378 -11.06 18.62 -28.93
N SER A 379 -9.78 18.58 -29.29
CA SER A 379 -9.35 19.08 -30.61
C SER A 379 -9.50 18.07 -31.76
N THR A 380 -9.66 16.77 -31.49
CA THR A 380 -9.74 15.74 -32.56
C THR A 380 -10.60 14.50 -32.25
N ASN A 381 -11.08 14.30 -31.01
CA ASN A 381 -11.65 13.00 -30.60
C ASN A 381 -13.15 13.00 -30.25
N ASN A 382 -13.84 14.15 -30.14
CA ASN A 382 -15.28 14.16 -29.83
C ASN A 382 -16.12 13.42 -30.88
N ASP A 383 -15.77 13.56 -32.16
CA ASP A 383 -16.46 12.85 -33.26
C ASP A 383 -16.27 11.32 -33.15
N ARG A 384 -15.15 10.85 -32.60
CA ARG A 384 -14.91 9.41 -32.40
C ARG A 384 -15.82 8.85 -31.30
N CYS A 385 -16.11 9.65 -30.28
CA CYS A 385 -16.95 9.20 -29.16
C CYS A 385 -18.44 9.16 -29.49
N LEU A 386 -18.90 9.91 -30.50
CA LEU A 386 -20.26 9.80 -31.03
C LEU A 386 -20.57 8.39 -31.55
N PHE A 387 -19.57 7.73 -32.14
CA PHE A 387 -19.69 6.36 -32.67
C PHE A 387 -19.17 5.31 -31.68
N SER A 388 -19.08 5.65 -30.40
CA SER A 388 -18.73 4.67 -29.37
C SER A 388 -19.70 3.49 -29.44
N SER A 389 -19.15 2.27 -29.34
CA SER A 389 -19.95 1.04 -29.24
C SER A 389 -20.73 0.96 -27.92
N CYS A 390 -20.48 1.88 -27.00
CA CYS A 390 -21.16 1.98 -25.73
C CYS A 390 -22.35 2.96 -25.81
N PRO A 391 -23.61 2.49 -25.76
CA PRO A 391 -24.79 3.34 -26.00
C PRO A 391 -24.89 4.56 -25.07
N ILE A 392 -24.59 4.37 -23.78
CA ILE A 392 -24.63 5.46 -22.79
C ILE A 392 -23.61 6.56 -23.09
N VAL A 393 -22.43 6.18 -23.59
CA VAL A 393 -21.39 7.14 -23.99
C VAL A 393 -21.82 7.87 -25.26
N SER A 394 -22.28 7.15 -26.28
CA SER A 394 -22.74 7.77 -27.53
C SER A 394 -23.92 8.72 -27.29
N GLU A 395 -24.86 8.36 -26.41
CA GLU A 395 -26.03 9.19 -26.09
C GLU A 395 -25.59 10.47 -25.37
N TYR A 396 -24.68 10.35 -24.40
CA TYR A 396 -24.12 11.51 -23.68
C TYR A 396 -23.49 12.51 -24.65
N PHE A 397 -22.59 12.04 -25.54
CA PHE A 397 -21.92 12.92 -26.49
C PHE A 397 -22.86 13.48 -27.57
N THR A 398 -23.86 12.72 -27.99
CA THR A 398 -24.90 13.21 -28.92
C THR A 398 -25.69 14.35 -28.30
N ARG A 399 -26.08 14.21 -27.03
CA ARG A 399 -26.79 15.26 -26.28
C ARG A 399 -25.93 16.49 -26.12
N LYS A 400 -24.67 16.31 -25.72
CA LYS A 400 -23.71 17.39 -25.54
C LYS A 400 -23.45 18.17 -26.83
N GLN A 401 -23.27 17.47 -27.95
CA GLN A 401 -23.11 18.13 -29.26
C GLN A 401 -24.33 18.98 -29.64
N LYS A 402 -25.54 18.50 -29.31
CA LYS A 402 -26.77 19.26 -29.55
C LYS A 402 -26.82 20.53 -28.67
N GLU A 403 -26.46 20.43 -27.40
CA GLU A 403 -26.37 21.57 -26.47
C GLU A 403 -25.36 22.61 -26.98
N ASP A 404 -24.17 22.17 -27.40
CA ASP A 404 -23.13 23.05 -27.95
C ASP A 404 -23.61 23.79 -29.22
N LEU A 405 -24.38 23.12 -30.09
CA LEU A 405 -24.96 23.73 -31.29
C LEU A 405 -26.06 24.74 -30.96
N GLU A 406 -26.91 24.46 -29.97
CA GLU A 406 -27.94 25.38 -29.50
C GLU A 406 -27.33 26.65 -28.89
N ASP A 407 -26.23 26.51 -28.13
CA ASP A 407 -25.53 27.65 -27.54
C ASP A 407 -24.78 28.50 -28.59
N GLN A 408 -24.21 27.87 -29.63
CA GLN A 408 -23.68 28.60 -30.79
C GLN A 408 -24.77 29.33 -31.58
N GLN A 409 -25.97 28.74 -31.73
CA GLN A 409 -27.10 29.42 -32.37
C GLN A 409 -27.61 30.60 -31.56
N LYS A 410 -27.64 30.50 -30.21
CA LYS A 410 -27.97 31.64 -29.33
C LYS A 410 -26.97 32.78 -29.48
N LEU A 411 -25.67 32.49 -29.61
CA LEU A 411 -24.64 33.53 -29.83
C LEU A 411 -24.75 34.21 -31.20
N ASN A 412 -25.17 33.47 -32.23
CA ASN A 412 -25.26 33.96 -33.60
C ASN A 412 -26.61 34.57 -33.96
N THR A 413 -27.62 34.47 -33.09
CA THR A 413 -28.91 35.15 -33.29
C THR A 413 -28.69 36.63 -32.94
N PRO A 414 -28.74 37.57 -33.91
CA PRO A 414 -28.53 38.97 -33.64
C PRO A 414 -29.58 39.42 -32.62
N SER A 415 -29.14 39.96 -31.49
CA SER A 415 -30.00 40.57 -30.49
C SER A 415 -30.94 41.53 -31.20
N VAL A 416 -32.20 41.12 -31.38
CA VAL A 416 -33.25 42.00 -31.88
C VAL A 416 -33.33 43.11 -30.85
N ILE A 417 -32.84 44.30 -31.23
CA ILE A 417 -32.96 45.52 -30.45
C ILE A 417 -34.47 45.75 -30.32
N THR A 418 -35.04 45.33 -29.20
CA THR A 418 -36.42 45.66 -28.85
C THR A 418 -36.52 47.17 -28.81
N PRO A 419 -37.40 47.81 -29.60
CA PRO A 419 -37.57 49.25 -29.53
C PRO A 419 -38.03 49.64 -28.12
N SER A 420 -37.34 50.63 -27.57
CA SER A 420 -37.59 51.28 -26.30
C SER A 420 -39.10 51.49 -26.03
N SER A 421 -39.64 50.74 -25.07
CA SER A 421 -40.86 51.16 -24.38
C SER A 421 -40.57 52.38 -23.50
N PRO A 422 -41.53 53.31 -23.37
CA PRO A 422 -41.32 54.59 -22.71
C PRO A 422 -41.14 54.42 -21.19
N ALA A 423 -40.31 55.32 -20.65
CA ALA A 423 -39.91 55.40 -19.26
C ALA A 423 -41.07 55.28 -18.26
N ILE A 424 -41.01 54.25 -17.41
CA ILE A 424 -41.69 54.23 -16.12
C ILE A 424 -40.67 54.67 -15.07
N VAL A 425 -41.04 55.71 -14.35
CA VAL A 425 -40.33 56.38 -13.26
C VAL A 425 -39.89 55.36 -12.20
N PRO A 426 -38.66 55.45 -11.65
CA PRO A 426 -38.22 54.54 -10.62
C PRO A 426 -38.91 54.87 -9.29
N PHE A 427 -39.58 53.89 -8.71
CA PHE A 427 -39.85 53.88 -7.27
C PHE A 427 -38.61 53.31 -6.58
N GLU A 428 -38.00 54.15 -5.76
CA GLU A 428 -36.85 53.88 -4.91
C GLU A 428 -37.30 53.12 -3.66
N PRO A 429 -36.92 51.84 -3.46
CA PRO A 429 -37.05 51.21 -2.15
C PRO A 429 -35.87 51.65 -1.26
N PRO A 430 -36.09 51.80 0.06
CA PRO A 430 -35.09 52.32 0.98
C PRO A 430 -33.88 51.39 1.06
N SER A 431 -32.70 52.02 1.00
CA SER A 431 -31.38 51.42 1.22
C SER A 431 -31.30 50.77 2.60
N VAL A 432 -31.09 49.45 2.63
CA VAL A 432 -30.60 48.73 3.80
C VAL A 432 -29.09 48.60 3.62
N ASP A 433 -28.34 49.37 4.41
CA ASP A 433 -26.88 49.24 4.54
C ASP A 433 -26.55 47.87 5.13
N PHE A 434 -25.94 47.00 4.33
CA PHE A 434 -25.24 45.81 4.83
C PHE A 434 -23.77 46.16 5.02
N ASN A 435 -23.37 46.20 6.29
CA ASN A 435 -22.02 46.39 6.77
C ASN A 435 -21.27 45.05 6.71
N ASP A 436 -20.30 44.92 5.80
CA ASP A 436 -19.52 43.70 5.53
C ASP A 436 -18.43 43.38 6.58
N ASN A 437 -18.71 43.60 7.86
CA ASN A 437 -17.82 43.19 8.96
C ASN A 437 -18.61 42.53 10.09
N ALA A 438 -19.06 41.30 9.87
CA ALA A 438 -19.50 40.41 10.93
C ALA A 438 -19.04 38.99 10.62
N ILE A 439 -17.98 38.56 11.32
CA ILE A 439 -17.59 37.16 11.46
C ILE A 439 -18.74 36.47 12.21
N PRO A 440 -19.25 35.31 11.77
CA PRO A 440 -20.22 34.59 12.57
C PRO A 440 -19.52 33.99 13.80
N GLU A 441 -19.79 34.56 14.98
CA GLU A 441 -19.60 33.87 16.25
C GLU A 441 -20.57 32.68 16.29
N TYR A 442 -20.01 31.48 16.32
CA TYR A 442 -20.75 30.28 16.70
C TYR A 442 -21.11 30.37 18.19
N PRO A 443 -22.32 29.96 18.60
CA PRO A 443 -22.62 29.84 20.01
C PRO A 443 -21.76 28.71 20.59
N ASP A 444 -20.95 29.03 21.60
CA ASP A 444 -20.33 28.06 22.50
C ASP A 444 -21.43 27.17 23.08
N GLU A 445 -21.46 25.91 22.65
CA GLU A 445 -22.13 24.84 23.38
C GLU A 445 -21.39 24.66 24.71
N LYS A 446 -21.95 25.26 25.75
CA LYS A 446 -21.72 24.82 27.13
C LYS A 446 -22.21 23.38 27.24
N ILE A 447 -21.27 22.45 27.20
CA ILE A 447 -21.49 21.10 27.69
C ILE A 447 -21.41 21.20 29.21
N ASP A 448 -22.57 21.10 29.85
CA ASP A 448 -22.71 20.89 31.29
C ASP A 448 -22.05 19.55 31.65
N GLU A 449 -20.99 19.63 32.45
CA GLU A 449 -20.52 18.52 33.29
C GLU A 449 -21.57 18.29 34.38
N ASP A 450 -22.41 17.26 34.25
CA ASP A 450 -22.94 16.46 35.37
C ASP A 450 -24.00 15.46 34.86
N GLU A 451 -23.60 14.21 34.53
CA GLU A 451 -24.47 13.05 34.80
C GLU A 451 -23.69 11.72 34.84
N ARG A 452 -23.10 11.48 36.02
CA ARG A 452 -23.30 10.30 36.87
C ARG A 452 -23.83 9.02 36.18
N THR A 453 -22.91 8.08 35.96
CA THR A 453 -23.03 6.63 36.24
C THR A 453 -24.43 6.09 36.53
N THR A 454 -25.01 5.34 35.60
CA THR A 454 -25.87 4.20 35.96
C THR A 454 -25.68 3.04 34.98
N THR A 455 -25.02 1.99 35.48
CA THR A 455 -24.87 0.69 34.84
C THR A 455 -26.19 -0.06 34.91
N THR A 456 -26.90 -0.19 33.79
CA THR A 456 -28.07 -1.07 33.70
C THR A 456 -27.60 -2.48 33.36
N GLN A 457 -27.45 -3.31 34.39
CA GLN A 457 -27.37 -4.76 34.27
C GLN A 457 -28.69 -5.30 33.72
N SER A 458 -28.65 -5.99 32.58
CA SER A 458 -29.71 -6.91 32.17
C SER A 458 -29.42 -8.31 32.73
N PRO A 459 -30.44 -9.07 33.14
CA PRO A 459 -30.26 -10.32 33.88
C PRO A 459 -29.99 -11.48 32.93
N ILE A 460 -28.99 -12.29 33.27
CA ILE A 460 -28.76 -13.61 32.72
C ILE A 460 -29.83 -14.54 33.32
N GLU A 461 -30.79 -14.94 32.49
CA GLU A 461 -31.76 -15.97 32.81
C GLU A 461 -31.11 -17.34 32.59
N GLY A 462 -30.88 -18.04 33.69
CA GLY A 462 -30.28 -19.37 33.71
C GLY A 462 -31.27 -20.44 33.30
N MET A 463 -30.87 -21.30 32.36
CA MET A 463 -31.43 -22.64 32.23
C MET A 463 -30.61 -23.59 33.09
N LEU A 464 -31.19 -24.00 34.22
CA LEU A 464 -30.83 -25.22 34.93
C LEU A 464 -31.14 -26.42 34.04
N TYR A 465 -30.17 -27.30 33.83
CA TYR A 465 -30.42 -28.73 33.70
C TYR A 465 -29.89 -29.41 34.95
N ASP A 466 -30.86 -29.86 35.75
CA ASP A 466 -30.73 -30.87 36.78
C ASP A 466 -30.68 -32.22 36.07
N ASP A 467 -29.62 -32.98 36.27
CA ASP A 467 -29.71 -34.44 36.23
C ASP A 467 -28.61 -35.01 37.13
N THR A 468 -29.12 -35.58 38.22
CA THR A 468 -28.42 -36.30 39.26
C THR A 468 -28.29 -37.78 38.88
N ASP A 469 -27.43 -38.46 39.64
CA ASP A 469 -27.26 -39.90 39.75
C ASP A 469 -26.45 -40.61 38.65
N PHE A 470 -25.24 -41.05 39.02
CA PHE A 470 -24.99 -42.48 39.24
C PHE A 470 -23.67 -42.70 40.03
N LEU A 471 -23.86 -43.14 41.27
CA LEU A 471 -23.12 -44.17 42.01
C LEU A 471 -21.59 -44.27 41.89
N THR A 472 -20.96 -43.84 42.98
CA THR A 472 -19.65 -44.25 43.49
C THR A 472 -19.57 -45.76 43.78
N LYS A 473 -18.48 -46.40 43.34
CA LYS A 473 -17.79 -47.48 44.09
C LYS A 473 -16.29 -47.49 43.76
N PRO A 474 -15.40 -47.68 44.75
CA PRO A 474 -13.96 -47.63 44.58
C PRO A 474 -13.39 -49.04 44.32
N VAL A 475 -12.29 -49.13 43.57
CA VAL A 475 -11.45 -50.35 43.52
C VAL A 475 -9.97 -49.95 43.52
N ASP A 476 -9.27 -50.50 44.51
CA ASP A 476 -7.84 -50.43 44.76
C ASP A 476 -6.99 -51.25 43.76
N HIS A 477 -5.74 -50.78 43.60
CA HIS A 477 -4.48 -51.52 43.44
C HIS A 477 -4.36 -52.70 42.44
N GLN A 478 -3.50 -52.56 41.42
CA GLN A 478 -2.09 -53.02 41.35
C GLN A 478 -1.63 -53.25 39.88
N PRO A 479 -0.31 -53.21 39.59
CA PRO A 479 0.23 -53.28 38.24
C PRO A 479 0.55 -54.72 37.82
N VAL A 480 0.23 -55.08 36.58
CA VAL A 480 0.65 -56.35 35.98
C VAL A 480 1.40 -56.07 34.68
N THR A 481 2.68 -56.44 34.72
CA THR A 481 3.61 -56.62 33.61
C THR A 481 3.21 -57.84 32.77
N VAL A 482 3.82 -58.01 31.58
CA VAL A 482 3.88 -59.21 30.70
C VAL A 482 2.94 -59.14 29.49
N THR A 483 3.26 -59.55 28.26
CA THR A 483 4.48 -59.56 27.44
C THR A 483 4.03 -59.58 25.96
N SER A 484 4.96 -59.26 25.07
CA SER A 484 4.91 -59.50 23.63
C SER A 484 4.45 -60.93 23.24
N LEU A 485 3.54 -61.05 22.26
CA LEU A 485 3.39 -62.13 21.27
C LEU A 485 2.27 -61.68 20.30
N LEU A 486 2.58 -61.27 19.07
CA LEU A 486 2.73 -62.11 17.87
C LEU A 486 1.42 -62.80 17.47
N PHE A 487 0.61 -62.14 16.64
CA PHE A 487 -0.40 -62.76 15.78
C PHE A 487 -0.56 -61.93 14.49
N ASP A 488 -0.33 -62.59 13.37
CA ASP A 488 -0.71 -62.17 12.01
C ASP A 488 -2.22 -62.39 11.80
N PRO A 489 -2.85 -61.67 10.85
CA PRO A 489 -4.28 -61.44 10.81
C PRO A 489 -5.05 -62.46 9.95
N GLU A 490 -6.28 -62.77 10.35
CA GLU A 490 -7.30 -63.33 9.46
C GLU A 490 -8.16 -62.21 8.87
N GLU A 491 -8.38 -62.35 7.57
CA GLU A 491 -9.10 -61.47 6.66
C GLU A 491 -10.58 -61.33 7.04
N THR A 492 -11.04 -60.09 7.20
CA THR A 492 -12.44 -59.75 6.94
C THR A 492 -12.50 -58.48 6.10
N HIS A 493 -12.88 -58.69 4.83
CA HIS A 493 -13.26 -57.66 3.88
C HIS A 493 -14.35 -56.74 4.46
N ASN A 494 -14.02 -55.46 4.59
CA ASN A 494 -15.00 -54.38 4.59
C ASN A 494 -14.47 -53.26 3.67
N GLU A 495 -14.95 -53.29 2.44
CA GLU A 495 -14.82 -52.20 1.47
C GLU A 495 -15.68 -51.03 1.93
N PHE A 496 -15.07 -49.97 2.45
CA PHE A 496 -15.44 -48.56 2.27
C PHE A 496 -14.46 -47.72 3.11
N SER A 497 -13.27 -47.51 2.56
CA SER A 497 -12.31 -46.53 3.07
C SER A 497 -12.05 -45.50 1.98
N THR A 498 -12.41 -44.27 2.28
CA THR A 498 -12.00 -43.07 1.56
C THR A 498 -10.48 -43.03 1.40
N PRO A 499 -9.95 -42.52 0.28
CA PRO A 499 -8.51 -42.52 0.07
C PRO A 499 -7.85 -41.59 1.09
N LEU A 500 -7.07 -42.20 1.99
CA LEU A 500 -6.10 -41.54 2.85
C LEU A 500 -5.16 -40.73 1.95
N MET A 501 -5.35 -39.40 1.92
CA MET A 501 -4.50 -38.49 1.19
C MET A 501 -3.12 -38.52 1.83
N LYS A 502 -2.25 -39.36 1.26
CA LYS A 502 -0.83 -39.42 1.57
C LYS A 502 -0.30 -38.01 1.38
N ARG A 503 0.12 -37.36 2.48
CA ARG A 503 0.92 -36.13 2.48
C ARG A 503 2.10 -36.40 1.55
N ILE A 504 1.99 -35.93 0.32
CA ILE A 504 3.12 -35.78 -0.57
C ILE A 504 3.87 -34.61 0.04
N HIS A 505 4.85 -34.91 0.88
CA HIS A 505 5.98 -34.01 1.03
C HIS A 505 6.39 -33.65 -0.39
N PRO A 506 6.42 -32.36 -0.78
CA PRO A 506 7.02 -32.00 -2.04
C PRO A 506 8.48 -32.43 -1.90
N ASP A 507 8.83 -33.55 -2.55
CA ASP A 507 10.19 -33.88 -2.87
C ASP A 507 10.76 -32.59 -3.45
N SER A 508 11.69 -32.00 -2.70
CA SER A 508 12.50 -30.88 -3.11
C SER A 508 13.32 -31.37 -4.30
N LYS A 509 12.70 -31.42 -5.49
CA LYS A 509 13.41 -31.44 -6.74
C LYS A 509 14.16 -30.13 -6.78
N GLN A 510 15.40 -30.26 -6.35
CA GLN A 510 16.49 -29.33 -6.49
C GLN A 510 16.45 -28.80 -7.93
N TYR A 511 15.74 -27.68 -8.12
CA TYR A 511 15.82 -26.93 -9.36
C TYR A 511 17.27 -26.42 -9.39
N GLN A 512 18.11 -27.08 -10.19
CA GLN A 512 19.36 -26.50 -10.65
C GLN A 512 19.01 -25.28 -11.52
N SER A 513 18.69 -24.17 -10.85
CA SER A 513 18.62 -22.83 -11.42
C SER A 513 20.05 -22.30 -11.55
N SER A 514 20.84 -22.96 -12.39
CA SER A 514 22.06 -22.41 -12.97
C SER A 514 21.87 -22.26 -14.48
N LYS A 515 20.73 -21.71 -14.90
CA LYS A 515 20.68 -20.99 -16.17
C LYS A 515 21.03 -19.55 -15.84
N TYR A 516 22.33 -19.27 -15.90
CA TYR A 516 22.86 -17.92 -15.91
C TYR A 516 21.98 -17.07 -16.83
N LEU A 517 21.35 -16.05 -16.28
CA LEU A 517 20.79 -14.97 -17.06
C LEU A 517 22.00 -14.33 -17.76
N THR A 518 22.27 -14.74 -18.99
CA THR A 518 23.21 -14.03 -19.86
C THR A 518 22.53 -12.71 -20.19
N VAL A 519 22.66 -11.76 -19.25
CA VAL A 519 22.35 -10.36 -19.50
C VAL A 519 23.22 -9.99 -20.70
N SER A 520 22.59 -9.81 -21.85
CA SER A 520 23.27 -9.34 -23.04
C SER A 520 23.86 -7.98 -22.70
N TRP A 521 25.19 -7.87 -22.71
CA TRP A 521 25.90 -6.60 -22.45
C TRP A 521 25.79 -5.62 -23.64
N ILE A 522 25.22 -6.09 -24.76
CA ILE A 522 25.08 -5.35 -26.01
C ILE A 522 24.30 -4.03 -25.83
N PRO A 523 23.14 -3.97 -25.13
CA PRO A 523 22.41 -2.73 -24.93
C PRO A 523 23.21 -1.70 -24.11
N PHE A 524 23.94 -2.16 -23.08
CA PHE A 524 24.78 -1.29 -22.25
C PHE A 524 25.97 -0.73 -23.05
N ALA A 525 26.59 -1.54 -23.90
CA ALA A 525 27.65 -1.09 -24.80
C ALA A 525 27.16 -0.09 -25.83
N ILE A 526 25.95 -0.27 -26.38
CA ILE A 526 25.32 0.68 -27.31
C ILE A 526 25.05 2.01 -26.61
N ILE A 527 24.45 1.99 -25.40
CA ILE A 527 24.17 3.20 -24.63
C ILE A 527 25.47 3.94 -24.29
N ALA A 528 26.49 3.22 -23.81
CA ALA A 528 27.80 3.82 -23.50
C ALA A 528 28.47 4.43 -24.74
N SER A 529 28.38 3.76 -25.90
CA SER A 529 28.90 4.27 -27.16
C SER A 529 28.16 5.54 -27.62
N CYS A 530 26.82 5.56 -27.52
CA CYS A 530 26.02 6.75 -27.81
C CYS A 530 26.39 7.93 -26.89
N LEU A 531 26.56 7.69 -25.59
CA LEU A 531 26.98 8.72 -24.63
C LEU A 531 28.38 9.26 -24.96
N CYS A 532 29.35 8.38 -25.23
CA CYS A 532 30.68 8.80 -25.67
C CYS A 532 30.64 9.63 -26.96
N LEU A 533 29.84 9.22 -27.95
CA LEU A 533 29.69 9.95 -29.21
C LEU A 533 29.09 11.36 -28.97
N THR A 534 28.04 11.47 -28.16
CA THR A 534 27.42 12.76 -27.84
C THR A 534 28.37 13.71 -27.10
N LEU A 535 29.23 13.18 -26.23
CA LEU A 535 30.25 13.95 -25.52
C LEU A 535 31.34 14.44 -26.47
N VAL A 536 31.81 13.59 -27.39
CA VAL A 536 32.79 13.97 -28.42
C VAL A 536 32.23 15.05 -29.34
N ILE A 537 30.98 14.90 -29.82
CA ILE A 537 30.32 15.91 -30.65
C ILE A 537 30.22 17.24 -29.89
N SER A 538 29.84 17.20 -28.61
CA SER A 538 29.74 18.41 -27.78
C SER A 538 31.08 19.11 -27.60
N ILE A 539 32.16 18.38 -27.38
CA ILE A 539 33.53 18.93 -27.28
C ILE A 539 33.95 19.57 -28.61
N ILE A 540 33.71 18.89 -29.74
CA ILE A 540 34.04 19.43 -31.06
C ILE A 540 33.25 20.71 -31.34
N SER A 541 31.94 20.71 -31.08
CA SER A 541 31.09 21.90 -31.22
C SER A 541 31.58 23.05 -30.34
N TYR A 542 32.00 22.78 -29.11
CA TYR A 542 32.58 23.78 -28.20
C TYR A 542 33.87 24.38 -28.76
N ILE A 543 34.80 23.54 -29.26
CA ILE A 543 36.05 23.99 -29.85
C ILE A 543 35.80 24.86 -31.08
N ILE A 544 34.88 24.46 -31.97
CA ILE A 544 34.51 25.23 -33.17
C ILE A 544 33.90 26.58 -32.76
N TYR A 545 32.99 26.59 -31.79
CA TYR A 545 32.36 27.79 -31.27
C TYR A 545 33.41 28.77 -30.69
N HIS A 546 34.32 28.26 -29.85
CA HIS A 546 35.37 29.06 -29.23
C HIS A 546 36.34 29.65 -30.28
N LYS A 547 36.73 28.85 -31.29
CA LYS A 547 37.61 29.29 -32.37
C LYS A 547 36.95 30.39 -33.23
N ARG A 548 35.64 30.30 -33.49
CA ARG A 548 34.90 31.37 -34.18
C ARG A 548 34.87 32.67 -33.38
N ARG A 549 34.65 32.59 -32.06
CA ARG A 549 34.54 33.77 -31.20
C ARG A 549 35.85 34.56 -31.09
N ILE A 550 37.00 33.87 -31.09
CA ILE A 550 38.33 34.52 -31.07
C ILE A 550 38.61 35.24 -32.40
N ALA A 551 38.18 34.68 -33.54
CA ALA A 551 38.43 35.28 -34.85
C ALA A 551 37.64 36.58 -35.11
N THR A 552 36.54 36.81 -34.39
CA THR A 552 35.70 38.00 -34.55
C THR A 552 36.13 39.22 -33.73
N PHE A 553 37.15 39.11 -32.86
CA PHE A 553 37.74 40.28 -32.19
C PHE A 553 38.83 40.93 -33.06
N LYS A 554 38.42 41.60 -34.14
CA LYS A 554 39.26 42.66 -34.74
C LYS A 554 39.13 43.89 -33.85
N LEU A 555 40.24 44.33 -33.24
CA LEU A 555 40.31 45.60 -32.53
C LEU A 555 39.86 46.73 -33.45
N VAL A 556 38.81 47.44 -33.04
CA VAL A 556 38.45 48.74 -33.62
C VAL A 556 39.59 49.71 -33.29
N PRO A 557 40.22 50.39 -34.28
CA PRO A 557 41.21 51.39 -34.00
C PRO A 557 40.55 52.54 -33.22
N GLN A 558 41.05 52.83 -32.03
CA GLN A 558 40.63 54.02 -31.28
C GLN A 558 41.04 55.27 -32.07
N THR A 559 40.06 56.07 -32.47
CA THR A 559 40.26 57.42 -33.00
C THR A 559 40.89 58.29 -31.92
N ALA A 560 41.96 58.99 -32.28
CA ALA A 560 42.66 59.94 -31.40
C ALA A 560 41.74 61.10 -31.00
N PRO A 561 41.84 61.61 -29.76
CA PRO A 561 41.07 62.76 -29.31
C PRO A 561 41.54 64.04 -30.03
N ILE A 562 40.57 64.80 -30.54
CA ILE A 562 40.78 66.14 -31.11
C ILE A 562 41.05 67.10 -29.93
N ILE A 563 42.17 67.82 -30.00
CA ILE A 563 42.50 68.99 -29.15
C ILE A 563 42.09 70.24 -29.91
#